data_AF-A0A8J4Y2V9-F1
#
_entry.id   AF-A0A8J4Y2V9-F1
#
_cell.length_a   1.000
_cell.length_b   1.000
_cell.length_c   1.000
_cell.angle_alpha   90.00
_cell.angle_beta   90.00
_cell.angle_gamma   90.00
#
_symmetry.space_group_name_H-M   'P 1'
#
loop_
_entity.id
_entity.type
_entity.pdbx_description
1 polymer ?
#
loop_
_entity_poly.entity_id
_entity_poly.type
_entity_poly.pdbx_seq_one_letter_code
_entity_poly.pdbx_strand_id
1 'polypeptide(L)'
;MRGERVASDAVYENVDLEELMMQLREAENLEEQGDILHYLVVQFGLNHETGSVIEGQAVTVKDLLKDLYERACHIKHWALVRHTAGMLLKRVEDLAKAVTDLLVRQKQVTVGLPPHNEVTITAPLPSSELRLLIHQAYGADESTAMLTQELLVYLAMFIRTEPSLFNEMLRLRVGLIIQVMASELARTIKCAADVASDHLLNLSPFEMKNLLHHIMSGKEFNIGSAVMSTPHPAGGEALGLLCYVLLYSWFACFSSAFLLLLVRSTIGSFLGTSAAEGKAEEPDERHGQWLRRRRLDGALNRVPRNFYPQIWKILGKCKGINIEGKVIPHSLTQEMTAGELKFALEVETVLNTIPQPEYRQLVVEALMVLSLVREYHKTDYLGDIVSAQDIVHVASNIFLSDQKQQDGDATLCCAREKREPGVGGGLACGGAAYICQHFYDSAPSGSYGTMSYMIRAATATLNCFPQDGELDCAVS
;
A
#
# COMPACT_ATOMS: atom_id res chain seq x y z
N MET A 1 19.41 3.45 -24.07
CA MET A 1 18.82 2.31 -23.34
C MET A 1 17.37 2.28 -23.78
N ARG A 2 16.93 1.18 -24.41
CA ARG A 2 15.54 1.05 -24.90
C ARG A 2 14.64 0.90 -23.67
N GLY A 3 13.67 1.80 -23.49
CA GLY A 3 12.57 1.59 -22.56
C GLY A 3 11.78 0.35 -22.97
N GLU A 4 11.25 -0.39 -22.00
CA GLU A 4 10.39 -1.54 -22.26
C GLU A 4 9.07 -1.08 -22.90
N ARG A 5 8.64 -1.78 -23.95
CA ARG A 5 7.45 -1.48 -24.76
C ARG A 5 6.16 -1.81 -24.01
N VAL A 6 5.15 -0.97 -24.15
CA VAL A 6 3.80 -1.14 -23.58
C VAL A 6 2.88 -1.85 -24.58
N ALA A 7 1.83 -2.53 -24.09
CA ALA A 7 0.83 -3.18 -24.96
C ALA A 7 0.06 -2.19 -25.88
N SER A 8 -0.02 -0.90 -25.54
CA SER A 8 -0.56 0.16 -26.40
C SER A 8 0.39 0.54 -27.55
N ASP A 9 1.70 0.29 -27.41
CA ASP A 9 2.69 0.55 -28.46
C ASP A 9 2.44 -0.36 -29.68
N ALA A 10 1.82 -1.53 -29.46
CA ALA A 10 1.49 -2.50 -30.51
C ALA A 10 0.54 -1.93 -31.57
N VAL A 11 -0.29 -0.92 -31.23
CA VAL A 11 -1.18 -0.26 -32.20
C VAL A 11 -0.38 0.58 -33.20
N TYR A 12 0.77 1.12 -32.77
CA TYR A 12 1.65 1.96 -33.57
C TYR A 12 2.88 1.21 -34.09
N GLU A 13 3.04 -0.08 -33.74
CA GLU A 13 4.08 -0.93 -34.26
C GLU A 13 3.90 -1.09 -35.79
N ASN A 14 4.90 -0.60 -36.54
CA ASN A 14 4.95 -0.53 -38.01
C ASN A 14 4.28 0.69 -38.68
N VAL A 15 3.79 1.67 -37.92
CA VAL A 15 3.36 2.97 -38.47
C VAL A 15 4.58 3.86 -38.66
N ASP A 16 4.68 4.52 -39.83
CA ASP A 16 5.81 5.43 -40.10
C ASP A 16 5.65 6.78 -39.38
N LEU A 17 6.74 7.55 -39.31
CA LEU A 17 6.73 8.83 -38.59
C LEU A 17 5.76 9.84 -39.22
N GLU A 18 5.61 9.84 -40.54
CA GLU A 18 4.73 10.79 -41.24
C GLU A 18 3.25 10.50 -40.93
N GLU A 19 2.87 9.22 -40.91
CA GLU A 19 1.53 8.76 -40.56
C GLU A 19 1.22 9.02 -39.08
N LEU A 20 2.17 8.80 -38.16
CA LEU A 20 2.00 9.17 -36.74
C LEU A 20 1.81 10.67 -36.56
N MET A 21 2.54 11.49 -37.30
CA MET A 21 2.40 12.94 -37.28
C MET A 21 1.07 13.41 -37.89
N MET A 22 0.50 12.67 -38.85
CA MET A 22 -0.84 12.91 -39.39
C MET A 22 -1.91 12.56 -38.35
N GLN A 23 -1.85 11.37 -37.76
CA GLN A 23 -2.75 10.93 -36.68
C GLN A 23 -2.73 11.92 -35.51
N LEU A 24 -1.55 12.41 -35.11
CA LEU A 24 -1.41 13.40 -34.04
C LEU A 24 -2.17 14.71 -34.34
N ARG A 25 -2.22 15.13 -35.61
CA ARG A 25 -2.93 16.36 -36.03
C ARG A 25 -4.43 16.14 -36.14
N GLU A 26 -4.85 14.94 -36.48
CA GLU A 26 -6.27 14.57 -36.65
C GLU A 26 -6.92 14.13 -35.34
N ALA A 27 -6.14 13.78 -34.33
CA ALA A 27 -6.61 13.32 -33.03
C ALA A 27 -7.61 14.30 -32.38
N GLU A 28 -8.79 13.78 -32.05
CA GLU A 28 -9.94 14.57 -31.59
C GLU A 28 -9.85 14.97 -30.12
N ASN A 29 -9.01 14.26 -29.35
CA ASN A 29 -8.86 14.46 -27.90
C ASN A 29 -7.40 14.40 -27.46
N LEU A 30 -7.11 14.91 -26.26
CA LEU A 30 -5.74 14.98 -25.74
C LEU A 30 -5.19 13.62 -25.28
N GLU A 31 -6.05 12.64 -25.01
CA GLU A 31 -5.62 11.29 -24.58
C GLU A 31 -4.94 10.58 -25.76
N GLU A 32 -5.57 10.58 -26.93
CA GLU A 32 -5.03 10.04 -28.18
C GLU A 32 -3.72 10.74 -28.58
N GLN A 33 -3.67 12.07 -28.47
CA GLN A 33 -2.42 12.82 -28.68
C GLN A 33 -1.33 12.43 -27.67
N GLY A 34 -1.73 12.11 -26.43
CA GLY A 34 -0.85 11.60 -25.38
C GLY A 34 -0.25 10.26 -25.73
N ASP A 35 -1.06 9.31 -26.21
CA ASP A 35 -0.61 7.97 -26.59
C ASP A 35 0.36 8.01 -27.77
N ILE A 36 0.07 8.81 -28.80
CA ILE A 36 0.96 8.99 -29.96
C ILE A 36 2.29 9.63 -29.52
N LEU A 37 2.24 10.69 -28.72
CA LEU A 37 3.46 11.34 -28.23
C LEU A 37 4.26 10.43 -27.29
N HIS A 38 3.60 9.61 -26.46
CA HIS A 38 4.27 8.60 -25.64
C HIS A 38 5.07 7.65 -26.53
N TYR A 39 4.43 7.07 -27.54
CA TYR A 39 5.08 6.17 -28.49
C TYR A 39 6.28 6.85 -29.18
N LEU A 40 6.11 8.10 -29.62
CA LEU A 40 7.20 8.88 -30.23
C LEU A 40 8.39 9.09 -29.27
N VAL A 41 8.13 9.35 -27.98
CA VAL A 41 9.17 9.48 -26.97
C VAL A 41 9.92 8.17 -26.75
N VAL A 42 9.20 7.04 -26.62
CA VAL A 42 9.80 5.73 -26.39
C VAL A 42 10.64 5.28 -27.59
N GLN A 43 10.12 5.49 -28.81
CA GLN A 43 10.74 4.98 -30.03
C GLN A 43 11.87 5.86 -30.56
N PHE A 44 11.69 7.19 -30.56
CA PHE A 44 12.62 8.13 -31.20
C PHE A 44 13.37 9.01 -30.20
N GLY A 45 12.85 9.17 -28.98
CA GLY A 45 13.42 10.02 -27.95
C GLY A 45 13.00 11.49 -28.06
N LEU A 46 13.10 12.21 -26.93
CA LEU A 46 12.65 13.60 -26.80
C LEU A 46 13.29 14.58 -27.80
N ASN A 47 14.55 14.38 -28.14
CA ASN A 47 15.29 15.31 -29.00
C ASN A 47 15.13 15.01 -30.50
N HIS A 48 14.29 14.05 -30.88
CA HIS A 48 14.05 13.74 -32.29
C HIS A 48 13.28 14.88 -32.98
N GLU A 49 13.72 15.26 -34.17
CA GLU A 49 13.06 16.27 -34.99
C GLU A 49 11.88 15.66 -35.75
N THR A 50 10.74 16.36 -35.75
CA THR A 50 9.46 15.86 -36.28
C THR A 50 9.24 16.18 -37.76
N GLY A 51 10.25 16.76 -38.42
CA GLY A 51 10.16 17.28 -39.79
C GLY A 51 9.34 18.58 -39.93
N SER A 52 8.68 19.04 -38.86
CA SER A 52 7.94 20.31 -38.84
C SER A 52 8.85 21.47 -38.41
N VAL A 53 8.60 22.67 -38.95
CA VAL A 53 9.38 23.89 -38.64
C VAL A 53 8.41 25.00 -38.24
N ILE A 54 8.63 25.60 -37.08
CA ILE A 54 7.88 26.77 -36.58
C ILE A 54 8.87 27.92 -36.40
N GLU A 55 8.58 29.07 -36.98
CA GLU A 55 9.44 30.28 -36.91
C GLU A 55 10.92 30.03 -37.29
N GLY A 56 11.16 29.10 -38.21
CA GLY A 56 12.52 28.74 -38.65
C GLY A 56 13.28 27.79 -37.72
N GLN A 57 12.66 27.30 -36.64
CA GLN A 57 13.22 26.28 -35.76
C GLN A 57 12.56 24.92 -35.98
N ALA A 58 13.37 23.86 -36.01
CA ALA A 58 12.87 22.49 -36.10
C ALA A 58 12.11 22.13 -34.82
N VAL A 59 10.90 21.60 -34.99
CA VAL A 59 10.05 21.17 -33.87
C VAL A 59 10.48 19.77 -33.43
N THR A 60 10.83 19.63 -32.16
CA THR A 60 11.19 18.32 -31.59
C THR A 60 9.98 17.64 -30.93
N VAL A 61 10.07 16.32 -30.71
CA VAL A 61 9.07 15.57 -29.92
C VAL A 61 8.89 16.20 -28.53
N LYS A 62 9.99 16.69 -27.93
CA LYS A 62 9.96 17.42 -26.65
C LYS A 62 9.10 18.68 -26.71
N ASP A 63 9.10 19.42 -27.82
CA ASP A 63 8.34 20.66 -27.94
C ASP A 63 6.84 20.37 -28.11
N LEU A 64 6.48 19.35 -28.89
CA LEU A 64 5.10 18.86 -28.96
C LEU A 64 4.60 18.37 -27.59
N LEU A 65 5.46 17.67 -26.85
CA LEU A 65 5.11 17.17 -25.53
C LEU A 65 4.94 18.29 -24.49
N LYS A 66 5.73 19.37 -24.57
CA LYS A 66 5.51 20.57 -23.75
C LYS A 66 4.18 21.24 -24.06
N ASP A 67 3.84 21.38 -25.33
CA ASP A 67 2.56 21.95 -25.75
C ASP A 67 1.38 21.10 -25.23
N LEU A 68 1.46 19.77 -25.36
CA LEU A 68 0.46 18.86 -24.79
C LEU A 68 0.35 19.02 -23.26
N TYR A 69 1.48 19.10 -22.56
CA TYR A 69 1.51 19.32 -21.10
C TYR A 69 0.80 20.63 -20.72
N GLU A 70 1.06 21.74 -21.43
CA GLU A 70 0.43 23.04 -21.15
C GLU A 70 -1.07 23.00 -21.40
N ARG A 71 -1.51 22.41 -22.52
CA ARG A 71 -2.95 22.22 -22.81
C ARG A 71 -3.63 21.32 -21.78
N ALA A 72 -3.00 20.22 -21.37
CA ALA A 72 -3.50 19.33 -20.33
C ALA A 72 -3.66 20.05 -18.99
N CYS A 73 -2.74 20.96 -18.65
CA CYS A 73 -2.86 21.81 -17.47
C CYS A 73 -4.07 22.75 -17.56
N HIS A 74 -4.29 23.38 -18.73
CA HIS A 74 -5.42 24.30 -18.95
C HIS A 74 -6.78 23.62 -18.77
N ILE A 75 -6.95 22.41 -19.31
CA ILE A 75 -8.20 21.65 -19.16
C ILE A 75 -8.28 20.85 -17.84
N LYS A 76 -7.22 20.90 -17.02
CA LYS A 76 -7.10 20.19 -15.74
C LYS A 76 -7.22 18.66 -15.87
N HIS A 77 -6.61 18.11 -16.91
CA HIS A 77 -6.51 16.66 -17.10
C HIS A 77 -5.28 16.12 -16.37
N TRP A 78 -5.42 15.86 -15.07
CA TRP A 78 -4.28 15.61 -14.18
C TRP A 78 -3.48 14.34 -14.51
N ALA A 79 -4.13 13.28 -15.00
CA ALA A 79 -3.43 12.05 -15.40
C ALA A 79 -2.44 12.35 -16.54
N LEU A 80 -2.91 13.04 -17.58
CA LEU A 80 -2.07 13.45 -18.70
C LEU A 80 -1.00 14.48 -18.27
N VAL A 81 -1.32 15.40 -17.35
CA VAL A 81 -0.33 16.34 -16.77
C VAL A 81 0.80 15.57 -16.07
N ARG A 82 0.49 14.58 -15.23
CA ARG A 82 1.49 13.77 -14.53
C ARG A 82 2.32 12.93 -15.50
N HIS A 83 1.66 12.31 -16.47
CA HIS A 83 2.30 11.48 -17.47
C HIS A 83 3.29 12.27 -18.33
N THR A 84 2.84 13.37 -18.93
CA THR A 84 3.67 14.25 -19.76
C THR A 84 4.76 14.95 -18.94
N ALA A 85 4.51 15.32 -17.68
CA ALA A 85 5.52 15.87 -16.79
C ALA A 85 6.62 14.84 -16.46
N GLY A 86 6.23 13.58 -16.23
CA GLY A 86 7.15 12.48 -15.96
C GLY A 86 8.07 12.22 -17.16
N MET A 87 7.51 12.09 -18.37
CA MET A 87 8.29 11.95 -19.60
C MET A 87 9.22 13.15 -19.87
N LEU A 88 8.78 14.37 -19.57
CA LEU A 88 9.60 15.58 -19.65
C LEU A 88 10.65 15.69 -18.53
N LEU A 89 10.67 14.72 -17.61
CA LEU A 89 11.54 14.69 -16.44
C LEU A 89 11.44 15.97 -15.61
N LYS A 90 10.22 16.53 -15.50
CA LYS A 90 9.96 17.71 -14.68
C LYS A 90 10.21 17.39 -13.20
N ARG A 91 10.56 18.43 -12.45
CA ARG A 91 10.75 18.35 -11.00
C ARG A 91 9.60 19.03 -10.30
N VAL A 92 9.14 18.44 -9.20
CA VAL A 92 8.29 19.14 -8.24
C VAL A 92 9.17 20.09 -7.42
N GLU A 93 8.69 21.33 -7.22
CA GLU A 93 9.39 22.32 -6.42
C GLU A 93 9.59 21.84 -4.97
N ASP A 94 10.68 22.26 -4.34
CA ASP A 94 11.03 21.89 -2.96
C ASP A 94 11.17 20.39 -2.64
N LEU A 95 11.21 19.49 -3.65
CA LEU A 95 11.31 18.04 -3.41
C LEU A 95 12.47 17.63 -2.47
N ALA A 96 13.66 18.18 -2.69
CA ALA A 96 14.83 17.86 -1.84
C ALA A 96 14.65 18.36 -0.40
N LYS A 97 14.03 19.53 -0.24
CA LYS A 97 13.69 20.08 1.08
C LYS A 97 12.61 19.23 1.76
N ALA A 98 11.59 18.78 1.03
CA ALA A 98 10.54 17.91 1.53
C ALA A 98 11.09 16.58 2.06
N VAL A 99 11.96 15.92 1.29
CA VAL A 99 12.63 14.69 1.74
C VAL A 99 13.49 14.97 2.97
N THR A 100 14.25 16.07 2.97
CA THR A 100 15.06 16.49 4.13
C THR A 100 14.19 16.67 5.38
N ASP A 101 13.03 17.33 5.25
CA ASP A 101 12.07 17.56 6.35
C ASP A 101 11.56 16.26 6.98
N LEU A 102 11.41 15.20 6.20
CA LEU A 102 11.03 13.86 6.69
C LEU A 102 12.21 13.21 7.42
N LEU A 103 13.41 13.23 6.82
CA LEU A 103 14.60 12.59 7.38
C LEU A 103 15.04 13.18 8.71
N VAL A 104 15.06 14.53 8.83
CA VAL A 104 15.47 15.21 10.08
C VAL A 104 14.51 14.95 11.24
N ARG A 105 13.27 14.51 10.95
CA ARG A 105 12.27 14.07 11.94
C ARG A 105 12.33 12.56 12.17
N GLN A 106 13.50 11.97 11.92
CA GLN A 106 13.81 10.55 12.15
C GLN A 106 12.89 9.59 11.39
N LYS A 107 12.42 10.00 10.20
CA LYS A 107 11.71 9.10 9.29
C LYS A 107 12.67 8.60 8.22
N GLN A 108 12.55 7.33 7.86
CA GLN A 108 13.11 6.80 6.63
C GLN A 108 12.04 6.87 5.54
N VAL A 109 12.46 7.07 4.30
CA VAL A 109 11.54 7.16 3.16
C VAL A 109 11.95 6.11 2.14
N THR A 110 10.98 5.41 1.56
CA THR A 110 11.22 4.54 0.40
C THR A 110 10.37 4.95 -0.79
N VAL A 111 10.90 4.73 -1.99
CA VAL A 111 10.25 4.96 -3.27
C VAL A 111 10.36 3.70 -4.13
N GLY A 112 9.43 3.51 -5.06
CA GLY A 112 9.23 2.23 -5.76
C GLY A 112 8.29 1.29 -4.99
N LEU A 113 8.11 0.09 -5.51
CA LEU A 113 7.19 -0.92 -4.95
C LEU A 113 7.98 -2.15 -4.46
N PRO A 114 7.62 -2.76 -3.33
CA PRO A 114 8.21 -4.05 -2.95
C PRO A 114 7.63 -5.22 -3.78
N PRO A 115 8.36 -6.35 -3.89
CA PRO A 115 9.69 -6.61 -3.36
C PRO A 115 10.83 -6.15 -4.30
N HIS A 116 10.53 -5.69 -5.52
CA HIS A 116 11.52 -5.36 -6.55
C HIS A 116 11.49 -3.86 -6.86
N ASN A 117 12.66 -3.22 -6.88
CA ASN A 117 12.85 -1.79 -7.18
C ASN A 117 12.39 -0.82 -6.09
N GLU A 118 12.15 -1.29 -4.86
CA GLU A 118 12.02 -0.40 -3.71
C GLU A 118 13.39 0.07 -3.21
N VAL A 119 13.58 1.39 -3.17
CA VAL A 119 14.84 2.03 -2.77
C VAL A 119 14.63 2.83 -1.49
N THR A 120 15.52 2.66 -0.51
CA THR A 120 15.50 3.42 0.74
C THR A 120 16.36 4.67 0.65
N ILE A 121 15.78 5.82 0.98
CA ILE A 121 16.48 7.09 1.13
C ILE A 121 16.78 7.28 2.61
N THR A 122 18.07 7.19 2.98
CA THR A 122 18.54 7.29 4.37
C THR A 122 19.23 8.61 4.68
N ALA A 123 19.56 9.41 3.66
CA ALA A 123 20.22 10.70 3.79
C ALA A 123 19.63 11.72 2.80
N PRO A 124 19.70 13.03 3.09
CA PRO A 124 19.30 14.06 2.16
C PRO A 124 20.08 13.96 0.84
N LEU A 125 19.38 14.04 -0.28
CA LEU A 125 19.95 13.96 -1.62
C LEU A 125 19.61 15.23 -2.41
N PRO A 126 20.47 15.68 -3.34
CA PRO A 126 20.17 16.76 -4.27
C PRO A 126 18.93 16.46 -5.13
N SER A 127 18.21 17.50 -5.56
CA SER A 127 16.96 17.32 -6.34
C SER A 127 17.16 16.54 -7.64
N SER A 128 18.31 16.68 -8.29
CA SER A 128 18.65 15.93 -9.51
C SER A 128 18.83 14.44 -9.26
N GLU A 129 19.47 14.08 -8.16
CA GLU A 129 19.70 12.69 -7.77
C GLU A 129 18.41 12.02 -7.29
N LEU A 130 17.60 12.73 -6.47
CA LEU A 130 16.28 12.24 -6.05
C LEU A 130 15.38 11.94 -7.24
N ARG A 131 15.35 12.82 -8.23
CA ARG A 131 14.55 12.64 -9.44
C ARG A 131 14.98 11.38 -10.20
N LEU A 132 16.29 11.20 -10.40
CA LEU A 132 16.81 10.03 -11.10
C LEU A 132 16.52 8.75 -10.32
N LEU A 133 16.69 8.77 -9.00
CA LEU A 133 16.40 7.64 -8.12
C LEU A 133 14.92 7.24 -8.18
N ILE A 134 14.00 8.20 -8.13
CA ILE A 134 12.56 7.94 -8.22
C ILE A 134 12.21 7.35 -9.59
N HIS A 135 12.68 7.97 -10.68
CA HIS A 135 12.44 7.47 -12.04
C HIS A 135 13.00 6.05 -12.23
N GLN A 136 14.21 5.77 -11.74
CA GLN A 136 14.79 4.42 -11.78
C GLN A 136 14.00 3.40 -10.95
N ALA A 137 13.43 3.80 -9.81
CA ALA A 137 12.64 2.91 -8.95
C ALA A 137 11.31 2.47 -9.59
N TYR A 138 10.73 3.29 -10.47
CA TYR A 138 9.47 2.98 -11.18
C TYR A 138 9.67 2.55 -12.64
N GLY A 139 10.88 2.71 -13.19
CA GLY A 139 11.20 2.26 -14.55
C GLY A 139 10.41 3.04 -15.60
N ALA A 140 9.53 2.34 -16.32
CA ALA A 140 8.71 2.92 -17.39
C ALA A 140 7.47 3.68 -16.88
N ASP A 141 7.10 3.54 -15.60
CA ASP A 141 5.94 4.27 -15.06
C ASP A 141 6.30 5.68 -14.59
N GLU A 142 6.35 6.57 -15.57
CA GLU A 142 6.60 7.99 -15.37
C GLU A 142 5.49 8.71 -14.60
N SER A 143 4.24 8.24 -14.74
CA SER A 143 3.08 8.84 -14.09
C SER A 143 3.17 8.68 -12.58
N THR A 144 3.54 7.49 -12.11
CA THR A 144 3.67 7.24 -10.67
C THR A 144 4.99 7.73 -10.10
N ALA A 145 6.05 7.81 -10.92
CA ALA A 145 7.24 8.54 -10.54
C ALA A 145 6.92 10.02 -10.24
N MET A 146 6.11 10.68 -11.07
CA MET A 146 5.64 12.05 -10.83
C MET A 146 4.74 12.14 -9.59
N LEU A 147 3.77 11.23 -9.45
CA LEU A 147 2.89 11.17 -8.27
C LEU A 147 3.70 10.99 -6.97
N THR A 148 4.73 10.14 -6.98
CA THR A 148 5.62 9.93 -5.84
C THR A 148 6.30 11.24 -5.42
N GLN A 149 6.75 12.07 -6.37
CA GLN A 149 7.31 13.39 -6.05
C GLN A 149 6.26 14.30 -5.37
N GLU A 150 5.02 14.32 -5.86
CA GLU A 150 3.92 15.10 -5.26
C GLU A 150 3.62 14.64 -3.83
N LEU A 151 3.48 13.32 -3.62
CA LEU A 151 3.16 12.77 -2.31
C LEU A 151 4.27 13.02 -1.29
N LEU A 152 5.55 12.98 -1.68
CA LEU A 152 6.66 13.33 -0.80
C LEU A 152 6.55 14.77 -0.28
N VAL A 153 6.15 15.71 -1.13
CA VAL A 153 5.92 17.11 -0.74
C VAL A 153 4.71 17.22 0.21
N TYR A 154 3.64 16.47 -0.04
CA TYR A 154 2.48 16.47 0.86
C TYR A 154 2.77 15.84 2.21
N LEU A 155 3.49 14.71 2.25
CA LEU A 155 3.95 14.09 3.49
C LEU A 155 4.85 15.05 4.29
N ALA A 156 5.76 15.75 3.62
CA ALA A 156 6.61 16.76 4.27
C ALA A 156 5.83 17.97 4.78
N MET A 157 4.75 18.37 4.12
CA MET A 157 3.83 19.38 4.64
C MET A 157 3.09 18.87 5.88
N PHE A 158 2.57 17.63 5.85
CA PHE A 158 1.85 17.06 6.99
C PHE A 158 2.75 16.84 8.20
N ILE A 159 3.98 16.35 8.05
CA ILE A 159 4.86 16.13 9.21
C ILE A 159 5.26 17.45 9.88
N ARG A 160 5.21 18.58 9.16
CA ARG A 160 5.44 19.92 9.71
C ARG A 160 4.21 20.50 10.40
N THR A 161 3.02 20.22 9.90
CA THR A 161 1.77 20.86 10.33
C THR A 161 0.99 20.01 11.34
N GLU A 162 0.98 18.69 11.14
CA GLU A 162 0.29 17.69 11.97
C GLU A 162 1.23 16.50 12.27
N PRO A 163 2.29 16.67 13.09
CA PRO A 163 3.27 15.61 13.35
C PRO A 163 2.67 14.33 13.95
N SER A 164 1.54 14.44 14.64
CA SER A 164 0.84 13.32 15.26
C SER A 164 0.35 12.27 14.26
N LEU A 165 0.14 12.65 13.00
CA LEU A 165 -0.16 11.71 11.91
C LEU A 165 0.98 10.71 11.69
N PHE A 166 2.20 11.04 12.11
CA PHE A 166 3.43 10.27 11.91
C PHE A 166 3.89 9.49 13.15
N ASN A 167 3.07 9.44 14.20
CA ASN A 167 3.39 8.71 15.41
C ASN A 167 3.52 7.21 15.12
N GLU A 168 4.50 6.56 15.74
CA GLU A 168 4.76 5.12 15.61
C GLU A 168 4.96 4.63 14.16
N MET A 169 5.43 5.51 13.27
CA MET A 169 5.86 5.17 11.91
C MET A 169 7.31 5.59 11.74
N LEU A 170 8.24 4.65 11.62
CA LEU A 170 9.66 4.97 11.41
C LEU A 170 10.02 5.07 9.94
N ARG A 171 9.32 4.35 9.08
CA ARG A 171 9.57 4.29 7.64
C ARG A 171 8.28 4.58 6.88
N LEU A 172 8.37 5.47 5.91
CA LEU A 172 7.27 5.84 5.01
C LEU A 172 7.51 5.19 3.66
N ARG A 173 6.71 4.17 3.34
CA ARG A 173 6.81 3.42 2.09
C ARG A 173 5.87 4.01 1.05
N VAL A 174 6.34 4.99 0.28
CA VAL A 174 5.46 5.83 -0.56
C VAL A 174 4.74 5.00 -1.63
N GLY A 175 5.39 3.98 -2.20
CA GLY A 175 4.73 3.06 -3.13
C GLY A 175 3.56 2.30 -2.52
N LEU A 176 3.71 1.76 -1.30
CA LEU A 176 2.61 1.10 -0.58
C LEU A 176 1.50 2.07 -0.19
N ILE A 177 1.84 3.31 0.14
CA ILE A 177 0.85 4.38 0.39
C ILE A 177 0.01 4.62 -0.87
N ILE A 178 0.63 4.69 -2.05
CA ILE A 178 -0.07 4.84 -3.34
C ILE A 178 -1.03 3.67 -3.58
N GLN A 179 -0.58 2.43 -3.36
CA GLN A 179 -1.44 1.24 -3.53
C GLN A 179 -2.66 1.26 -2.60
N VAL A 180 -2.47 1.69 -1.37
CA VAL A 180 -3.56 1.84 -0.41
C VAL A 180 -4.51 2.97 -0.82
N MET A 181 -3.98 4.10 -1.30
CA MET A 181 -4.82 5.18 -1.84
C MET A 181 -5.68 4.70 -3.01
N ALA A 182 -5.10 3.95 -3.96
CA ALA A 182 -5.83 3.36 -5.09
C ALA A 182 -6.91 2.37 -4.61
N SER A 183 -6.55 1.47 -3.68
CA SER A 183 -7.49 0.47 -3.13
C SER A 183 -8.66 1.12 -2.38
N GLU A 184 -8.40 2.19 -1.63
CA GLU A 184 -9.45 2.94 -0.94
C GLU A 184 -10.34 3.73 -1.90
N LEU A 185 -9.76 4.24 -2.97
CA LEU A 185 -10.51 4.90 -4.03
C LEU A 185 -11.43 3.91 -4.77
N ALA A 186 -10.90 2.72 -5.12
CA ALA A 186 -11.63 1.63 -5.75
C ALA A 186 -12.87 1.24 -4.96
N ARG A 187 -12.70 1.04 -3.65
CA ARG A 187 -13.77 0.68 -2.72
C ARG A 187 -14.82 1.78 -2.62
N THR A 188 -14.40 3.04 -2.55
CA THR A 188 -15.29 4.19 -2.42
C THR A 188 -16.16 4.39 -3.66
N ILE A 189 -15.55 4.24 -4.86
CA ILE A 189 -16.22 4.46 -6.14
C ILE A 189 -16.88 3.16 -6.66
N LYS A 190 -16.65 2.03 -5.98
CA LYS A 190 -17.10 0.68 -6.38
C LYS A 190 -16.65 0.32 -7.80
N CYS A 191 -15.39 0.62 -8.11
CA CYS A 191 -14.77 0.24 -9.39
C CYS A 191 -13.70 -0.86 -9.20
N ALA A 192 -13.30 -1.46 -10.32
CA ALA A 192 -12.19 -2.40 -10.34
C ALA A 192 -10.85 -1.68 -10.05
N ALA A 193 -9.85 -2.42 -9.57
CA ALA A 193 -8.61 -1.85 -9.04
C ALA A 193 -7.73 -1.17 -10.12
N ASP A 194 -7.77 -1.69 -11.35
CA ASP A 194 -7.16 -1.09 -12.54
C ASP A 194 -7.75 0.29 -12.81
N VAL A 195 -9.07 0.39 -12.89
CA VAL A 195 -9.80 1.65 -13.12
C VAL A 195 -9.55 2.66 -11.98
N ALA A 196 -9.39 2.18 -10.75
CA ALA A 196 -9.10 3.04 -9.60
C ALA A 196 -7.74 3.73 -9.69
N SER A 197 -6.75 3.09 -10.33
CA SER A 197 -5.41 3.68 -10.51
C SER A 197 -5.44 4.86 -11.47
N ASP A 198 -6.20 4.76 -12.56
CA ASP A 198 -6.41 5.86 -13.50
C ASP A 198 -7.16 7.03 -12.84
N HIS A 199 -8.19 6.72 -12.05
CA HIS A 199 -8.88 7.74 -11.26
C HIS A 199 -7.95 8.42 -10.25
N LEU A 200 -7.08 7.66 -9.58
CA LEU A 200 -6.08 8.20 -8.66
C LEU A 200 -5.14 9.16 -9.39
N LEU A 201 -4.59 8.75 -10.54
CA LEU A 201 -3.73 9.57 -11.37
C LEU A 201 -4.45 10.80 -11.94
N ASN A 202 -5.78 10.82 -12.01
CA ASN A 202 -6.54 11.96 -12.46
C ASN A 202 -7.11 12.85 -11.33
N LEU A 203 -6.84 12.57 -10.06
CA LEU A 203 -7.21 13.47 -8.96
C LEU A 203 -6.42 14.78 -9.06
N SER A 204 -7.09 15.90 -8.78
CA SER A 204 -6.40 17.18 -8.64
C SER A 204 -5.41 17.18 -7.46
N PRO A 205 -4.44 18.10 -7.42
CA PRO A 205 -3.51 18.24 -6.29
C PRO A 205 -4.21 18.35 -4.92
N PHE A 206 -5.36 19.02 -4.87
CA PHE A 206 -6.15 19.16 -3.64
C PHE A 206 -6.82 17.85 -3.23
N GLU A 207 -7.45 17.16 -4.18
CA GLU A 207 -8.09 15.86 -3.94
C GLU A 207 -7.08 14.80 -3.53
N MET A 208 -5.93 14.74 -4.21
CA MET A 208 -4.81 13.86 -3.90
C MET A 208 -4.30 14.08 -2.47
N LYS A 209 -4.09 15.35 -2.08
CA LYS A 209 -3.68 15.73 -0.72
C LYS A 209 -4.72 15.29 0.31
N ASN A 210 -6.01 15.49 0.05
CA ASN A 210 -7.07 15.13 0.99
C ASN A 210 -7.19 13.61 1.16
N LEU A 211 -7.10 12.85 0.07
CA LEU A 211 -7.07 11.40 0.12
C LEU A 211 -5.86 10.92 0.93
N LEU A 212 -4.66 11.47 0.69
CA LEU A 212 -3.48 11.13 1.46
C LEU A 212 -3.66 11.44 2.96
N HIS A 213 -4.18 12.62 3.30
CA HIS A 213 -4.47 12.98 4.70
C HIS A 213 -5.43 11.98 5.34
N HIS A 214 -6.48 11.60 4.62
CA HIS A 214 -7.44 10.60 5.08
C HIS A 214 -6.74 9.26 5.41
N ILE A 215 -5.95 8.72 4.46
CA ILE A 215 -5.18 7.49 4.67
C ILE A 215 -4.27 7.61 5.90
N MET A 216 -3.52 8.71 6.01
CA MET A 216 -2.60 8.96 7.11
C MET A 216 -3.33 9.13 8.46
N SER A 217 -4.54 9.69 8.47
CA SER A 217 -5.30 9.92 9.70
C SER A 217 -5.84 8.61 10.31
N GLY A 218 -6.11 7.60 9.48
CA GLY A 218 -6.74 6.36 9.90
C GLY A 218 -8.12 6.55 10.56
N LYS A 219 -8.81 7.67 10.32
CA LYS A 219 -10.21 7.86 10.75
C LYS A 219 -11.12 6.98 9.90
N GLU A 220 -12.06 6.28 10.53
CA GLU A 220 -13.02 5.40 9.86
C GLU A 220 -14.01 6.23 9.01
N PHE A 221 -14.40 5.70 7.85
CA PHE A 221 -15.44 6.30 7.00
C PHE A 221 -16.82 5.87 7.51
N ASN A 222 -17.69 6.84 7.82
CA ASN A 222 -19.15 6.66 7.71
C ASN A 222 -19.55 7.29 6.38
N ILE A 223 -19.93 6.50 5.37
CA ILE A 223 -20.39 7.02 4.07
C ILE A 223 -21.90 6.85 4.02
N GLY A 224 -22.65 7.94 4.19
CA GLY A 224 -24.03 7.97 3.72
C GLY A 224 -24.02 7.96 2.19
N SER A 225 -24.33 6.82 1.58
CA SER A 225 -24.49 6.72 0.13
C SER A 225 -25.97 6.88 -0.24
N ALA A 226 -26.28 7.88 -1.07
CA ALA A 226 -27.55 7.90 -1.79
C ALA A 226 -27.56 6.73 -2.79
N VAL A 227 -28.27 5.66 -2.43
CA VAL A 227 -28.44 4.44 -3.23
C VAL A 227 -29.24 4.75 -4.50
N MET A 228 -28.68 4.44 -5.67
CA MET A 228 -29.46 4.01 -6.84
C MET A 228 -29.17 2.53 -7.08
N SER A 229 -30.16 1.71 -6.77
CA SER A 229 -30.15 0.25 -6.83
C SER A 229 -30.19 -0.22 -8.29
N THR A 230 -29.24 -1.09 -8.65
CA THR A 230 -29.46 -2.10 -9.70
C THR A 230 -28.97 -3.46 -9.18
N PRO A 231 -29.59 -4.58 -9.59
CA PRO A 231 -29.34 -5.87 -8.95
C PRO A 231 -28.02 -6.50 -9.41
N HIS A 232 -27.26 -6.99 -8.44
CA HIS A 232 -26.09 -7.85 -8.57
C HIS A 232 -26.35 -9.10 -9.43
N PRO A 233 -25.42 -9.53 -10.29
CA PRO A 233 -25.12 -10.94 -10.47
C PRO A 233 -24.11 -11.40 -9.43
N ALA A 234 -24.33 -12.59 -8.88
CA ALA A 234 -23.47 -13.27 -7.92
C ALA A 234 -22.13 -13.67 -8.56
N GLY A 235 -21.02 -13.35 -7.88
CA GLY A 235 -19.67 -13.70 -8.32
C GLY A 235 -18.63 -12.63 -7.97
N GLY A 236 -18.53 -12.26 -6.70
CA GLY A 236 -17.67 -11.18 -6.21
C GLY A 236 -16.70 -11.64 -5.14
N GLU A 237 -15.95 -12.72 -5.36
CA GLU A 237 -14.96 -13.22 -4.39
C GLU A 237 -13.65 -13.61 -5.11
N ALA A 238 -12.82 -12.60 -5.43
CA ALA A 238 -11.41 -12.80 -5.82
C ALA A 238 -10.56 -11.51 -5.77
N LEU A 239 -11.01 -10.43 -5.12
CA LEU A 239 -10.40 -9.10 -5.26
C LEU A 239 -9.13 -8.86 -4.39
N GLY A 240 -8.82 -9.77 -3.46
CA GLY A 240 -7.65 -9.62 -2.57
C GLY A 240 -6.31 -9.97 -3.22
N LEU A 241 -6.27 -11.00 -4.08
CA LEU A 241 -5.03 -11.54 -4.63
C LEU A 241 -4.68 -10.94 -6.00
N LEU A 242 -5.69 -10.51 -6.76
CA LEU A 242 -5.49 -9.84 -8.05
C LEU A 242 -4.81 -8.46 -7.88
N CYS A 243 -4.97 -7.81 -6.73
CA CYS A 243 -4.27 -6.55 -6.43
C CYS A 243 -2.74 -6.74 -6.30
N TYR A 244 -2.26 -7.91 -5.85
CA TYR A 244 -0.82 -8.18 -5.72
C TYR A 244 -0.17 -8.69 -7.01
N VAL A 245 -0.92 -9.41 -7.86
CA VAL A 245 -0.39 -10.11 -9.04
C VAL A 245 -0.63 -9.33 -10.34
N LEU A 246 -1.73 -8.57 -10.46
CA LEU A 246 -1.99 -7.78 -11.67
C LEU A 246 -1.21 -6.45 -11.74
N LEU A 247 -0.69 -5.96 -10.61
CA LEU A 247 0.13 -4.72 -10.59
C LEU A 247 1.54 -4.89 -11.19
N TYR A 248 1.98 -6.12 -11.48
CA TYR A 248 3.18 -6.34 -12.30
C TYR A 248 2.95 -5.99 -13.77
N SER A 249 1.68 -5.82 -14.17
CA SER A 249 1.28 -5.42 -15.51
C SER A 249 0.60 -4.04 -15.44
N TRP A 250 1.32 -3.05 -14.90
CA TRP A 250 0.95 -1.63 -14.85
C TRP A 250 0.91 -0.96 -16.25
N PHE A 251 0.60 -1.74 -17.26
CA PHE A 251 0.69 -1.38 -18.65
C PHE A 251 -0.69 -1.47 -19.27
N ALA A 252 -1.11 -0.32 -19.80
CA ALA A 252 -2.30 -0.06 -20.61
C ALA A 252 -3.62 0.11 -19.83
N CYS A 253 -4.03 1.36 -19.63
CA CYS A 253 -5.28 1.87 -20.24
C CYS A 253 -5.38 3.40 -20.13
N PHE A 254 -4.97 4.15 -21.15
CA PHE A 254 -5.40 5.55 -21.30
C PHE A 254 -6.75 5.67 -22.04
N SER A 255 -7.43 4.56 -22.32
CA SER A 255 -8.68 4.55 -23.10
C SER A 255 -9.89 4.15 -22.26
N SER A 256 -10.45 5.10 -21.51
CA SER A 256 -11.87 5.09 -21.17
C SER A 256 -12.38 6.48 -20.82
N ALA A 257 -12.44 7.36 -21.83
CA ALA A 257 -13.04 8.70 -21.74
C ALA A 257 -14.52 8.69 -21.27
N PHE A 258 -15.19 7.54 -21.24
CA PHE A 258 -16.64 7.48 -21.03
C PHE A 258 -17.08 7.39 -19.55
N LEU A 259 -16.20 7.02 -18.60
CA LEU A 259 -16.58 6.87 -17.18
C LEU A 259 -16.26 8.11 -16.29
N LEU A 260 -15.55 9.10 -16.83
CA LEU A 260 -14.94 10.20 -16.08
C LEU A 260 -15.93 11.27 -15.56
N LEU A 261 -17.05 11.46 -16.25
CA LEU A 261 -18.03 12.52 -15.95
C LEU A 261 -18.96 12.18 -14.77
N LEU A 262 -19.34 10.90 -14.61
CA LEU A 262 -20.27 10.48 -13.55
C LEU A 262 -19.57 10.42 -12.17
N VAL A 263 -18.26 10.14 -12.16
CA VAL A 263 -17.46 9.88 -10.94
C VAL A 263 -17.00 11.15 -10.24
N ARG A 264 -16.80 12.25 -10.99
CA ARG A 264 -16.31 13.53 -10.44
C ARG A 264 -17.24 14.12 -9.36
N SER A 265 -18.56 13.87 -9.47
CA SER A 265 -19.55 14.27 -8.46
C SER A 265 -19.41 13.49 -7.15
N THR A 266 -19.08 12.19 -7.22
CA THR A 266 -18.93 11.32 -6.06
C THR A 266 -17.62 11.58 -5.31
N ILE A 267 -16.51 11.77 -6.04
CA ILE A 267 -15.21 12.12 -5.46
C ILE A 267 -15.24 13.49 -4.77
N GLY A 268 -15.89 14.48 -5.40
CA GLY A 268 -16.04 15.82 -4.83
C GLY A 268 -16.83 15.85 -3.52
N SER A 269 -17.88 15.01 -3.39
CA SER A 269 -18.61 14.84 -2.14
C SER A 269 -17.82 14.03 -1.09
N PHE A 270 -16.96 13.11 -1.53
CA PHE A 270 -16.13 12.26 -0.67
C PHE A 270 -14.94 12.99 -0.06
N LEU A 271 -14.28 13.87 -0.83
CA LEU A 271 -13.11 14.65 -0.41
C LEU A 271 -13.47 16.06 0.06
N GLY A 272 -14.75 16.44 -0.05
CA GLY A 272 -15.30 17.68 0.47
C GLY A 272 -15.51 17.60 1.98
N THR A 273 -14.92 18.51 2.72
CA THR A 273 -15.15 18.67 4.16
C THR A 273 -16.57 19.21 4.41
N SER A 274 -17.57 18.33 4.49
CA SER A 274 -18.86 18.65 5.10
C SER A 274 -19.21 17.58 6.12
N ALA A 275 -18.98 17.91 7.38
CA ALA A 275 -19.53 17.18 8.52
C ALA A 275 -21.06 17.33 8.49
N ALA A 276 -21.76 16.29 8.06
CA ALA A 276 -23.20 16.16 8.26
C ALA A 276 -23.44 14.88 9.06
N GLU A 277 -23.64 15.04 10.37
CA GLU A 277 -24.07 13.98 11.27
C GLU A 277 -25.52 13.63 10.98
N GLY A 278 -25.75 12.53 10.27
CA GLY A 278 -27.05 11.89 10.11
C GLY A 278 -26.97 10.46 10.60
N LYS A 279 -27.59 10.15 11.75
CA LYS A 279 -27.78 8.77 12.23
C LYS A 279 -28.84 8.10 11.36
N ALA A 280 -28.42 7.21 10.48
CA ALA A 280 -29.26 6.17 9.90
C ALA A 280 -28.66 4.81 10.28
N GLU A 281 -29.46 3.93 10.88
CA GLU A 281 -29.09 2.54 11.12
C GLU A 281 -29.10 1.79 9.78
N GLU A 282 -27.93 1.38 9.28
CA GLU A 282 -27.76 0.59 8.05
C GLU A 282 -27.42 -0.89 8.33
N PRO A 283 -27.80 -1.82 7.43
CA PRO A 283 -27.55 -3.24 7.60
C PRO A 283 -26.13 -3.63 7.14
N ASP A 284 -25.42 -4.35 8.03
CA ASP A 284 -24.21 -5.18 7.82
C ASP A 284 -23.01 -4.60 7.03
N GLU A 285 -22.61 -3.34 7.29
CA GLU A 285 -21.34 -2.75 6.82
C GLU A 285 -20.10 -3.17 7.65
N ARG A 286 -20.20 -4.15 8.56
CA ARG A 286 -19.08 -4.55 9.45
C ARG A 286 -18.08 -5.49 8.79
N HIS A 287 -18.44 -6.15 7.70
CA HIS A 287 -17.57 -7.09 6.99
C HIS A 287 -16.46 -6.34 6.24
N GLY A 288 -15.22 -6.75 6.44
CA GLY A 288 -14.01 -6.19 5.82
C GLY A 288 -13.36 -5.05 6.60
N GLN A 289 -13.95 -4.57 7.71
CA GLN A 289 -13.45 -3.42 8.46
C GLN A 289 -12.06 -3.67 9.05
N TRP A 290 -11.84 -4.84 9.66
CA TRP A 290 -10.59 -5.16 10.34
C TRP A 290 -9.51 -5.54 9.34
N LEU A 291 -9.86 -6.27 8.28
CA LEU A 291 -8.93 -6.56 7.19
C LEU A 291 -8.44 -5.25 6.55
N ARG A 292 -9.36 -4.32 6.28
CA ARG A 292 -9.03 -2.98 5.76
C ARG A 292 -8.08 -2.24 6.72
N ARG A 293 -8.38 -2.22 8.01
CA ARG A 293 -7.54 -1.56 9.02
C ARG A 293 -6.12 -2.14 9.05
N ARG A 294 -5.99 -3.47 9.01
CA ARG A 294 -4.69 -4.16 8.97
C ARG A 294 -3.91 -3.85 7.70
N ARG A 295 -4.57 -3.78 6.54
CA ARG A 295 -3.93 -3.34 5.28
C ARG A 295 -3.42 -1.91 5.36
N LEU A 296 -4.23 -0.99 5.87
CA LEU A 296 -3.86 0.42 6.06
C LEU A 296 -2.66 0.57 6.98
N ASP A 297 -2.75 0.06 8.22
CA ASP A 297 -1.68 0.18 9.20
C ASP A 297 -0.43 -0.58 8.76
N GLY A 298 -0.60 -1.73 8.08
CA GLY A 298 0.49 -2.53 7.52
C GLY A 298 1.29 -1.79 6.46
N ALA A 299 0.62 -1.17 5.49
CA ALA A 299 1.25 -0.43 4.40
C ALA A 299 1.89 0.88 4.88
N LEU A 300 1.30 1.51 5.90
CA LEU A 300 1.83 2.69 6.58
C LEU A 300 3.00 2.38 7.52
N ASN A 301 3.37 1.10 7.66
CA ASN A 301 4.33 0.63 8.65
C ASN A 301 4.02 1.05 10.10
N ARG A 302 2.74 1.32 10.40
CA ARG A 302 2.31 1.78 11.71
C ARG A 302 2.36 0.65 12.72
N VAL A 303 2.85 0.93 13.91
CA VAL A 303 2.84 -0.02 15.03
C VAL A 303 2.15 0.59 16.25
N PRO A 304 1.73 -0.23 17.23
CA PRO A 304 1.21 0.26 18.50
C PRO A 304 2.24 1.10 19.27
N ARG A 305 1.76 1.97 20.16
CA ARG A 305 2.64 2.78 21.02
C ARG A 305 3.51 1.90 21.88
N ASN A 306 4.76 2.32 22.08
CA ASN A 306 5.77 1.59 22.85
C ASN A 306 6.12 0.20 22.27
N PHE A 307 5.79 -0.08 21.01
CA PHE A 307 6.08 -1.37 20.37
C PHE A 307 7.57 -1.73 20.48
N TYR A 308 8.48 -0.89 19.98
CA TYR A 308 9.92 -1.20 20.00
C TYR A 308 10.48 -1.40 21.42
N PRO A 309 10.21 -0.52 22.40
CA PRO A 309 10.60 -0.79 23.79
C PRO A 309 10.09 -2.12 24.34
N GLN A 310 8.90 -2.59 23.92
CA GLN A 310 8.39 -3.90 24.34
C GLN A 310 9.14 -5.05 23.66
N ILE A 311 9.48 -4.94 22.38
CA ILE A 311 10.33 -5.93 21.70
C ILE A 311 11.67 -6.08 22.41
N TRP A 312 12.29 -4.97 22.81
CA TRP A 312 13.54 -4.99 23.58
C TRP A 312 13.39 -5.78 24.88
N LYS A 313 12.28 -5.59 25.61
CA LYS A 313 12.00 -6.31 26.86
C LYS A 313 11.71 -7.81 26.64
N ILE A 314 11.08 -8.18 25.52
CA ILE A 314 10.85 -9.59 25.14
C ILE A 314 12.20 -10.26 24.82
N LEU A 315 13.07 -9.59 24.05
CA LEU A 315 14.42 -10.09 23.75
C LEU A 315 15.24 -10.31 25.03
N GLY A 316 15.03 -9.52 26.09
CA GLY A 316 15.64 -9.76 27.39
C GLY A 316 15.25 -11.09 28.06
N LYS A 317 14.27 -11.83 27.52
CA LYS A 317 13.73 -13.08 28.07
C LYS A 317 13.79 -14.27 27.10
N CYS A 318 14.39 -14.12 25.91
CA CYS A 318 14.60 -15.20 24.94
C CYS A 318 15.97 -15.06 24.25
N LYS A 319 16.44 -16.07 23.50
CA LYS A 319 17.70 -15.95 22.73
C LYS A 319 17.52 -15.14 21.44
N GLY A 320 16.30 -15.07 20.92
CA GLY A 320 15.96 -14.22 19.79
C GLY A 320 14.50 -14.37 19.36
N ILE A 321 14.08 -13.47 18.48
CA ILE A 321 12.74 -13.48 17.87
C ILE A 321 12.91 -13.73 16.38
N ASN A 322 12.31 -14.79 15.86
CA ASN A 322 12.27 -15.10 14.44
C ASN A 322 11.03 -14.50 13.79
N ILE A 323 11.22 -13.85 12.64
CA ILE A 323 10.19 -13.28 11.78
C ILE A 323 10.60 -13.61 10.34
N GLU A 324 9.81 -14.42 9.63
CA GLU A 324 10.07 -14.81 8.23
C GLU A 324 11.51 -15.31 7.97
N GLY A 325 12.03 -16.14 8.89
CA GLY A 325 13.36 -16.72 8.80
C GLY A 325 14.51 -15.77 9.16
N LYS A 326 14.23 -14.49 9.47
CA LYS A 326 15.20 -13.55 10.02
C LYS A 326 15.07 -13.48 11.54
N VAL A 327 16.19 -13.68 12.23
CA VAL A 327 16.25 -13.65 13.68
C VAL A 327 16.77 -12.31 14.18
N ILE A 328 16.01 -11.67 15.05
CA ILE A 328 16.44 -10.55 15.88
C ILE A 328 17.09 -11.15 17.14
N PRO A 329 18.43 -11.04 17.31
CA PRO A 329 19.13 -11.72 18.39
C PRO A 329 19.04 -10.94 19.71
N HIS A 330 19.13 -11.67 20.82
CA HIS A 330 19.21 -11.10 22.17
C HIS A 330 20.39 -10.11 22.34
N SER A 331 21.50 -10.33 21.64
CA SER A 331 22.71 -9.50 21.76
C SER A 331 22.45 -8.01 21.51
N LEU A 332 21.44 -7.67 20.69
CA LEU A 332 21.04 -6.28 20.47
C LEU A 332 20.64 -5.56 21.76
N THR A 333 20.12 -6.28 22.76
CA THR A 333 19.76 -5.69 24.07
C THR A 333 20.96 -5.36 24.94
N GLN A 334 22.13 -5.95 24.66
CA GLN A 334 23.39 -5.67 25.33
C GLN A 334 24.12 -4.49 24.68
N GLU A 335 23.90 -4.29 23.37
CA GLU A 335 24.54 -3.25 22.57
C GLU A 335 23.74 -1.93 22.53
N MET A 336 22.42 -1.99 22.71
CA MET A 336 21.50 -0.86 22.54
C MET A 336 20.44 -0.81 23.64
N THR A 337 19.92 0.39 23.92
CA THR A 337 18.81 0.58 24.86
C THR A 337 17.43 0.52 24.18
N ALA A 338 16.39 0.25 24.98
CA ALA A 338 15.00 0.13 24.51
C ALA A 338 14.44 1.38 23.82
N GLY A 339 15.01 2.56 24.07
CA GLY A 339 14.59 3.85 23.50
C GLY A 339 15.45 4.32 22.33
N GLU A 340 16.50 3.59 21.94
CA GLU A 340 17.37 3.99 20.84
C GLU A 340 16.71 3.77 19.48
N LEU A 341 16.79 4.79 18.62
CA LEU A 341 16.30 4.69 17.24
C LEU A 341 16.99 3.55 16.46
N LYS A 342 18.28 3.32 16.71
CA LYS A 342 19.03 2.25 16.03
C LYS A 342 18.41 0.87 16.29
N PHE A 343 18.06 0.58 17.54
CA PHE A 343 17.37 -0.66 17.90
C PHE A 343 16.02 -0.78 17.17
N ALA A 344 15.24 0.30 17.18
CA ALA A 344 13.93 0.31 16.53
C ALA A 344 14.04 0.10 15.00
N LEU A 345 15.07 0.63 14.35
CA LEU A 345 15.35 0.43 12.94
C LEU A 345 15.77 -1.02 12.60
N GLU A 346 16.49 -1.72 13.49
CA GLU A 346 16.82 -3.14 13.29
C GLU A 346 15.54 -4.01 13.31
N VAL A 347 14.65 -3.79 14.29
CA VAL A 347 13.37 -4.47 14.38
C VAL A 347 12.51 -4.18 13.14
N GLU A 348 12.43 -2.91 12.74
CA GLU A 348 11.67 -2.46 11.57
C GLU A 348 12.24 -3.03 10.26
N THR A 349 13.55 -3.19 10.14
CA THR A 349 14.21 -3.82 8.99
C THR A 349 13.79 -5.28 8.82
N VAL A 350 13.65 -6.00 9.94
CA VAL A 350 13.15 -7.38 9.93
C VAL A 350 11.65 -7.43 9.60
N LEU A 351 10.81 -6.58 10.20
CA LEU A 351 9.38 -6.53 9.88
C LEU A 351 9.11 -6.16 8.41
N ASN A 352 9.94 -5.32 7.81
CA ASN A 352 9.80 -4.90 6.41
C ASN A 352 10.09 -6.00 5.39
N THR A 353 10.60 -7.15 5.83
CA THR A 353 10.74 -8.34 4.98
C THR A 353 9.41 -8.99 4.66
N ILE A 354 8.39 -8.74 5.48
CA ILE A 354 7.04 -9.21 5.23
C ILE A 354 6.44 -8.36 4.11
N PRO A 355 6.13 -8.95 2.94
CA PRO A 355 5.66 -8.17 1.82
C PRO A 355 4.20 -7.78 1.96
N GLN A 356 3.34 -8.61 2.59
CA GLN A 356 1.90 -8.34 2.70
C GLN A 356 1.55 -7.51 3.94
N PRO A 357 0.94 -6.31 3.77
CA PRO A 357 0.54 -5.40 4.86
C PRO A 357 -0.29 -6.06 5.96
N GLU A 358 -1.33 -6.81 5.60
CA GLU A 358 -2.23 -7.44 6.56
C GLU A 358 -1.51 -8.50 7.40
N TYR A 359 -0.58 -9.25 6.81
CA TYR A 359 0.22 -10.24 7.51
C TYR A 359 1.23 -9.58 8.45
N ARG A 360 1.89 -8.51 7.99
CA ARG A 360 2.77 -7.68 8.84
C ARG A 360 2.04 -7.24 10.10
N GLN A 361 0.77 -6.83 9.99
CA GLN A 361 -0.01 -6.42 11.17
C GLN A 361 -0.33 -7.58 12.11
N LEU A 362 -0.67 -8.78 11.61
CA LEU A 362 -0.86 -9.93 12.51
C LEU A 362 0.44 -10.32 13.23
N VAL A 363 1.60 -10.20 12.57
CA VAL A 363 2.90 -10.42 13.23
C VAL A 363 3.15 -9.37 14.32
N VAL A 364 2.83 -8.10 14.06
CA VAL A 364 2.90 -7.02 15.07
C VAL A 364 1.97 -7.32 16.25
N GLU A 365 0.73 -7.75 16.01
CA GLU A 365 -0.23 -8.17 17.03
C GLU A 365 0.33 -9.35 17.87
N ALA A 366 0.92 -10.36 17.23
CA ALA A 366 1.51 -11.51 17.92
C ALA A 366 2.69 -11.11 18.83
N LEU A 367 3.54 -10.20 18.38
CA LEU A 367 4.62 -9.64 19.19
C LEU A 367 4.09 -8.85 20.39
N MET A 368 2.96 -8.15 20.23
CA MET A 368 2.29 -7.50 21.35
C MET A 368 1.71 -8.52 22.35
N VAL A 369 1.17 -9.64 21.89
CA VAL A 369 0.76 -10.74 22.77
C VAL A 369 1.94 -11.29 23.57
N LEU A 370 3.10 -11.47 22.94
CA LEU A 370 4.33 -11.88 23.65
C LEU A 370 4.74 -10.88 24.74
N SER A 371 4.55 -9.58 24.49
CA SER A 371 4.76 -8.55 25.51
C SER A 371 3.83 -8.75 26.71
N LEU A 372 2.55 -9.07 26.47
CA LEU A 372 1.58 -9.34 27.54
C LEU A 372 1.95 -10.61 28.31
N VAL A 373 2.32 -11.69 27.63
CA VAL A 373 2.80 -12.92 28.29
C VAL A 373 3.95 -12.59 29.22
N ARG A 374 4.93 -11.82 28.77
CA ARG A 374 6.09 -11.40 29.57
C ARG A 374 5.72 -10.49 30.76
N GLU A 375 4.67 -9.68 30.65
CA GLU A 375 4.21 -8.79 31.72
C GLU A 375 3.38 -9.52 32.79
N TYR A 376 2.52 -10.44 32.38
CA TYR A 376 1.59 -11.14 33.28
C TYR A 376 2.12 -12.48 33.78
N HIS A 377 2.92 -13.19 32.97
CA HIS A 377 3.58 -14.42 33.34
C HIS A 377 5.01 -14.10 33.80
N LYS A 378 5.27 -14.23 35.11
CA LYS A 378 6.60 -13.98 35.71
C LYS A 378 7.62 -15.07 35.36
N THR A 379 7.68 -15.50 34.12
CA THR A 379 8.71 -16.43 33.65
C THR A 379 10.01 -15.69 33.42
N ASP A 380 11.09 -16.27 33.93
CA ASP A 380 12.43 -15.76 33.70
C ASP A 380 12.93 -16.00 32.28
N TYR A 381 12.29 -16.92 31.56
CA TYR A 381 12.69 -17.33 30.23
C TYR A 381 11.48 -17.76 29.38
N LEU A 382 11.38 -17.22 28.17
CA LEU A 382 10.31 -17.52 27.20
C LEU A 382 10.69 -18.66 26.23
N GLY A 383 11.96 -19.06 26.20
CA GLY A 383 12.48 -20.08 25.29
C GLY A 383 13.67 -19.60 24.46
N ASP A 384 14.18 -20.50 23.61
CA ASP A 384 15.32 -20.23 22.73
C ASP A 384 14.97 -19.16 21.68
N ILE A 385 14.52 -19.57 20.50
CA ILE A 385 14.11 -18.66 19.43
C ILE A 385 12.60 -18.70 19.38
N VAL A 386 11.96 -17.57 19.70
CA VAL A 386 10.50 -17.44 19.65
C VAL A 386 10.10 -17.02 18.24
N SER A 387 9.22 -17.80 17.62
CA SER A 387 8.77 -17.58 16.24
C SER A 387 7.44 -16.83 16.21
N ALA A 388 7.46 -15.57 15.75
CA ALA A 388 6.25 -14.76 15.70
C ALA A 388 5.25 -15.29 14.66
N GLN A 389 5.75 -15.77 13.52
CA GLN A 389 4.91 -16.39 12.49
C GLN A 389 4.20 -17.65 12.98
N ASP A 390 4.86 -18.49 13.79
CA ASP A 390 4.26 -19.74 14.28
C ASP A 390 3.07 -19.44 15.20
N ILE A 391 3.17 -18.39 16.02
CA ILE A 391 2.03 -17.93 16.86
C ILE A 391 0.86 -17.55 15.97
N VAL A 392 1.08 -16.79 14.89
CA VAL A 392 0.01 -16.39 13.97
C VAL A 392 -0.61 -17.60 13.27
N HIS A 393 0.20 -18.54 12.77
CA HIS A 393 -0.31 -19.73 12.07
C HIS A 393 -1.05 -20.70 12.99
N VAL A 394 -0.52 -20.93 14.20
CA VAL A 394 -1.22 -21.74 15.21
C VAL A 394 -2.52 -21.06 15.62
N ALA A 395 -2.53 -19.74 15.82
CA ALA A 395 -3.75 -18.98 16.10
C ALA A 395 -4.79 -19.14 14.97
N SER A 396 -4.36 -19.04 13.71
CA SER A 396 -5.23 -19.26 12.55
C SER A 396 -5.79 -20.69 12.50
N ASN A 397 -4.98 -21.70 12.82
CA ASN A 397 -5.43 -23.10 12.88
C ASN A 397 -6.46 -23.35 14.00
N ILE A 398 -6.24 -22.75 15.17
CA ILE A 398 -7.18 -22.79 16.28
C ILE A 398 -8.50 -22.11 15.88
N PHE A 399 -8.42 -20.93 15.24
CA PHE A 399 -9.58 -20.23 14.69
C PHE A 399 -10.36 -21.10 13.70
N LEU A 400 -9.69 -21.72 12.72
CA LEU A 400 -10.36 -22.60 11.74
C LEU A 400 -11.02 -23.82 12.40
N SER A 401 -10.45 -24.33 13.49
CA SER A 401 -11.03 -25.44 14.26
C SER A 401 -12.30 -25.02 14.98
N ASP A 402 -12.28 -23.86 15.65
CA ASP A 402 -13.46 -23.29 16.30
C ASP A 402 -14.56 -22.95 15.27
N GLN A 403 -14.19 -22.40 14.11
CA GLN A 403 -15.12 -22.08 13.02
C GLN A 403 -15.83 -23.32 12.49
N LYS A 404 -15.16 -24.47 12.40
CA LYS A 404 -15.80 -25.76 12.06
C LYS A 404 -16.81 -26.20 13.11
N GLN A 405 -16.49 -26.02 14.38
CA GLN A 405 -17.35 -26.47 15.49
C GLN A 405 -18.60 -25.60 15.63
N GLN A 406 -18.49 -24.33 15.27
CA GLN A 406 -19.55 -23.33 15.45
C GLN A 406 -20.27 -22.96 14.15
N ASP A 407 -19.96 -23.65 13.04
CA ASP A 407 -20.49 -23.36 11.71
C ASP A 407 -20.31 -21.88 11.30
N GLY A 408 -19.13 -21.32 11.58
CA GLY A 408 -18.81 -19.91 11.33
C GLY A 408 -18.43 -19.62 9.87
N ASP A 409 -18.32 -18.34 9.50
CA ASP A 409 -18.09 -17.88 8.11
C ASP A 409 -16.89 -18.53 7.41
N ALA A 410 -15.83 -18.89 8.14
CA ALA A 410 -14.68 -19.53 7.52
C ALA A 410 -15.00 -20.92 6.94
N THR A 411 -16.13 -21.55 7.30
CA THR A 411 -16.64 -22.78 6.66
C THR A 411 -16.98 -22.56 5.19
N LEU A 412 -17.31 -21.32 4.81
CA LEU A 412 -17.49 -20.92 3.42
C LEU A 412 -16.18 -20.98 2.62
N CYS A 413 -15.00 -21.12 3.23
CA CYS A 413 -13.74 -21.14 2.49
C CYS A 413 -12.64 -22.07 3.06
N CYS A 414 -11.98 -21.72 4.16
CA CYS A 414 -10.77 -22.41 4.65
C CYS A 414 -11.05 -23.51 5.68
N ALA A 415 -12.24 -23.44 6.30
CA ALA A 415 -12.71 -24.36 7.31
C ALA A 415 -13.66 -25.44 6.75
N ARG A 416 -13.87 -25.51 5.44
CA ARG A 416 -14.58 -26.64 4.78
C ARG A 416 -13.75 -27.94 4.83
N GLU A 417 -14.43 -29.08 4.68
CA GLU A 417 -13.78 -30.40 4.65
C GLU A 417 -12.84 -30.58 3.45
N LYS A 418 -13.26 -30.11 2.27
CA LYS A 418 -12.46 -30.16 1.03
C LYS A 418 -11.98 -28.77 0.66
N ARG A 419 -10.71 -28.48 0.90
CA ARG A 419 -10.08 -27.21 0.50
C ARG A 419 -9.91 -27.20 -1.01
N GLU A 420 -10.53 -26.22 -1.66
CA GLU A 420 -10.25 -25.93 -3.06
C GLU A 420 -9.03 -25.02 -3.14
N PRO A 421 -8.05 -25.31 -4.02
CA PRO A 421 -6.93 -24.41 -4.24
C PRO A 421 -7.44 -23.10 -4.86
N GLY A 422 -6.97 -21.98 -4.33
CA GLY A 422 -7.18 -20.68 -4.94
C GLY A 422 -6.33 -20.52 -6.21
N VAL A 423 -6.61 -19.45 -6.95
CA VAL A 423 -5.83 -19.07 -8.14
C VAL A 423 -4.35 -18.91 -7.74
N GLY A 424 -3.44 -19.48 -8.53
CA GLY A 424 -1.99 -19.38 -8.30
C GLY A 424 -1.46 -20.16 -7.09
N GLY A 425 -2.21 -21.13 -6.57
CA GLY A 425 -1.77 -21.94 -5.41
C GLY A 425 -2.03 -21.31 -4.04
N GLY A 426 -2.72 -20.16 -4.01
CA GLY A 426 -3.15 -19.50 -2.77
C GLY A 426 -4.41 -20.12 -2.14
N LEU A 427 -4.93 -19.48 -1.09
CA LEU A 427 -6.22 -19.84 -0.49
C LEU A 427 -7.39 -19.39 -1.37
N ALA A 428 -8.47 -20.17 -1.43
CA ALA A 428 -9.68 -19.81 -2.18
C ALA A 428 -10.28 -18.47 -1.75
N CYS A 429 -10.20 -18.13 -0.46
CA CYS A 429 -10.68 -16.84 0.05
C CYS A 429 -9.73 -15.66 -0.24
N GLY A 430 -8.63 -15.86 -0.98
CA GLY A 430 -7.65 -14.81 -1.25
C GLY A 430 -6.81 -14.37 -0.04
N GLY A 431 -6.80 -15.15 1.04
CA GLY A 431 -6.03 -14.88 2.24
C GLY A 431 -4.51 -14.92 2.00
N ALA A 432 -3.81 -13.86 2.42
CA ALA A 432 -2.36 -13.74 2.32
C ALA A 432 -1.64 -14.70 3.27
N ALA A 433 -0.38 -15.04 2.96
CA ALA A 433 0.49 -15.87 3.80
C ALA A 433 -0.20 -17.15 4.33
N TYR A 434 -1.08 -17.78 3.53
CA TYR A 434 -1.85 -18.96 3.92
C TYR A 434 -2.69 -18.80 5.20
N ILE A 435 -3.12 -17.57 5.52
CA ILE A 435 -4.04 -17.27 6.61
C ILE A 435 -5.41 -16.91 6.04
N CYS A 436 -6.46 -17.49 6.61
CA CYS A 436 -7.84 -17.28 6.15
C CYS A 436 -8.24 -15.80 6.18
N GLN A 437 -8.92 -15.32 5.14
CA GLN A 437 -9.39 -13.92 5.05
C GLN A 437 -10.29 -13.54 6.23
N HIS A 438 -11.18 -14.44 6.68
CA HIS A 438 -12.03 -14.18 7.85
C HIS A 438 -11.23 -14.03 9.15
N PHE A 439 -10.03 -14.61 9.27
CA PHE A 439 -9.17 -14.37 10.43
C PHE A 439 -8.57 -12.96 10.37
N TYR A 440 -8.14 -12.51 9.19
CA TYR A 440 -7.72 -11.12 8.98
C TYR A 440 -8.84 -10.11 9.17
N ASP A 441 -10.11 -10.53 9.06
CA ASP A 441 -11.26 -9.66 9.28
C ASP A 441 -11.89 -9.82 10.67
N SER A 442 -11.35 -10.70 11.50
CA SER A 442 -11.78 -10.85 12.89
C SER A 442 -11.30 -9.66 13.72
N ALA A 443 -12.17 -9.16 14.61
CA ALA A 443 -11.80 -8.10 15.55
C ALA A 443 -10.60 -8.51 16.41
N PRO A 444 -9.72 -7.57 16.83
CA PRO A 444 -8.63 -7.90 17.75
C PRO A 444 -9.12 -8.41 19.10
N SER A 445 -10.20 -7.82 19.62
CA SER A 445 -10.77 -8.12 20.93
C SER A 445 -11.97 -9.07 20.86
N GLY A 446 -12.37 -9.60 22.02
CA GLY A 446 -13.49 -10.53 22.16
C GLY A 446 -13.05 -11.99 22.30
N SER A 447 -14.00 -12.87 22.63
CA SER A 447 -13.74 -14.31 22.82
C SER A 447 -13.24 -14.99 21.54
N TYR A 448 -13.72 -14.53 20.39
CA TYR A 448 -13.34 -15.00 19.05
C TYR A 448 -12.46 -13.99 18.30
N GLY A 449 -11.85 -13.04 19.03
CA GLY A 449 -10.96 -12.05 18.44
C GLY A 449 -9.55 -12.61 18.16
N THR A 450 -8.82 -11.98 17.23
CA THR A 450 -7.47 -12.44 16.85
C THR A 450 -6.51 -12.49 18.04
N MET A 451 -6.58 -11.54 18.97
CA MET A 451 -5.71 -11.53 20.15
C MET A 451 -5.99 -12.71 21.08
N SER A 452 -7.25 -13.13 21.25
CA SER A 452 -7.60 -14.32 22.05
C SER A 452 -7.03 -15.60 21.43
N TYR A 453 -7.10 -15.72 20.10
CA TYR A 453 -6.48 -16.83 19.38
C TYR A 453 -4.95 -16.81 19.47
N MET A 454 -4.34 -15.64 19.36
CA MET A 454 -2.89 -15.48 19.52
C MET A 454 -2.43 -15.78 20.95
N ILE A 455 -3.22 -15.44 21.97
CA ILE A 455 -2.92 -15.83 23.36
C ILE A 455 -2.96 -17.36 23.49
N ARG A 456 -4.00 -18.03 23.00
CA ARG A 456 -4.09 -19.52 22.98
C ARG A 456 -2.93 -20.16 22.22
N ALA A 457 -2.55 -19.56 21.10
CA ALA A 457 -1.40 -20.02 20.32
C ALA A 457 -0.08 -19.82 21.06
N ALA A 458 0.13 -18.67 21.70
CA ALA A 458 1.31 -18.40 22.51
C ALA A 458 1.41 -19.39 23.68
N THR A 459 0.31 -19.71 24.36
CA THR A 459 0.31 -20.73 25.43
C THR A 459 0.62 -22.13 24.92
N ALA A 460 0.20 -22.46 23.69
CA ALA A 460 0.47 -23.77 23.08
C ALA A 460 1.89 -23.90 22.48
N THR A 461 2.52 -22.79 22.12
CA THR A 461 3.81 -22.78 21.40
C THR A 461 5.01 -22.44 22.30
N LEU A 462 4.80 -21.70 23.39
CA LEU A 462 5.87 -21.32 24.29
C LEU A 462 6.11 -22.40 25.34
N ASN A 463 7.37 -22.82 25.47
CA ASN A 463 7.82 -23.82 26.45
C ASN A 463 7.78 -23.33 27.91
N CYS A 464 7.31 -22.11 28.16
CA CYS A 464 7.31 -21.49 29.48
C CYS A 464 5.99 -21.73 30.25
N PHE A 465 5.01 -22.39 29.63
CA PHE A 465 3.77 -22.81 30.27
C PHE A 465 3.81 -24.29 30.64
N PRO A 466 3.17 -24.71 31.74
CA PRO A 466 3.01 -26.12 32.08
C PRO A 466 2.25 -26.85 30.97
N GLN A 467 2.68 -28.05 30.61
CA GLN A 467 1.99 -28.87 29.61
C GLN A 467 0.68 -29.44 30.20
N ASP A 468 -0.29 -29.76 29.36
CA ASP A 468 -1.58 -30.33 29.77
C ASP A 468 -1.38 -31.49 30.76
N GLY A 469 -1.83 -31.31 32.00
CA GLY A 469 -1.71 -32.29 33.10
C GLY A 469 -0.81 -31.90 34.28
N GLU A 470 -0.05 -30.79 34.20
CA GLU A 470 0.82 -30.33 35.30
C GLU A 470 0.20 -29.26 36.23
N LEU A 471 -1.05 -28.87 35.97
CA LEU A 471 -1.75 -27.87 36.78
C LEU A 471 -2.53 -28.55 37.92
N ASP A 472 -1.87 -28.72 39.07
CA ASP A 472 -2.59 -28.81 40.34
C ASP A 472 -3.18 -27.42 40.64
N CYS A 473 -4.46 -27.22 40.28
CA CYS A 473 -5.21 -26.06 40.74
C CYS A 473 -5.41 -26.15 42.26
N ALA A 474 -4.41 -25.70 43.03
CA ALA A 474 -4.61 -25.34 44.42
C ALA A 474 -5.41 -24.03 44.45
N VAL A 475 -6.74 -24.15 44.37
CA VAL A 475 -7.64 -23.06 44.75
C VAL A 475 -7.40 -22.83 46.25
N SER A 476 -6.72 -21.74 46.59
CA SER A 476 -6.58 -21.24 47.96
C SER A 476 -7.48 -20.04 48.17
#